data_AF-A0A6V8MSL5-F1
#
_entry.id   AF-A0A6V8MSL5-F1
#
_cell.length_a   1.000
_cell.length_b   1.000
_cell.length_c   1.000
_cell.angle_alpha   90.00
_cell.angle_beta   90.00
_cell.angle_gamma   90.00
#
_symmetry.space_group_name_H-M   'P 1'
#
loop_
_entity.id
_entity.type
_entity.pdbx_description
1 polymer ?
#
loop_
_entity_poly.entity_id
_entity_poly.type
_entity_poly.pdbx_seq_one_letter_code
_entity_poly.pdbx_strand_id
1 'polypeptide(L)'
;MMKMTKAIAAALGLALTATTVLAAGVHPGKESIEKSGYKGPETCEECHPGSAKGFLDTVHWKHASKVTNVEGIDAKVEYGMKNRIYVMCNGNDIVNNLKEIPKSPVTGKSKFSGCNTCHPGNHLSDVGSTGAAAEAAVDCLVCHSTDYDFRQRKPFKNEKGEVVMGQDRSTKAALAIGKPTVKNCMVCHEAAGGGVIVKRGFSFTKDTDAHAAKGMVCVDCHKAKDHKMPTGHDPNNWANDGVFVSCADTSCHGVKPHKDADLNRHCAKIACQTCHIPRTGGAFAKDFTVWEQTPDKFYEPTTLKKEANETTPVYAWYNGTVKNTPHFIGPKGSKKDGKSKITPFKIFQGKAYYNKQTGELLSMDFAQPMSDGDTRAGVLSAAKTLGLKNPEKIAKEAVPGWQTIYFGSNHLVTKTKALYCANCHAPNGVLNFKDLGYSDKEIVKLTSPELFMEKLAQKQKEEW
;
A
#
# COMPACT_ATOMS: atom_id res chain seq x y z
N MET A 1 58.79 47.19 -46.10
CA MET A 1 58.43 48.63 -46.20
C MET A 1 56.91 48.75 -46.14
N MET A 2 56.42 49.60 -45.23
CA MET A 2 55.10 50.27 -45.15
C MET A 2 53.81 49.47 -45.44
N LYS A 3 53.01 49.19 -44.39
CA LYS A 3 51.86 49.99 -43.89
C LYS A 3 50.58 49.77 -44.73
N MET A 4 49.57 49.14 -44.16
CA MET A 4 48.40 49.86 -43.62
C MET A 4 47.34 48.89 -43.04
N THR A 5 46.87 49.31 -41.88
CA THR A 5 45.76 48.85 -41.05
C THR A 5 44.42 48.81 -41.80
N LYS A 6 43.62 47.76 -41.59
CA LYS A 6 42.15 47.84 -41.62
C LYS A 6 41.58 47.14 -40.39
N ALA A 7 40.96 47.95 -39.55
CA ALA A 7 40.13 47.52 -38.44
C ALA A 7 38.85 46.86 -38.98
N ILE A 8 38.49 45.69 -38.45
CA ILE A 8 37.16 45.10 -38.59
C ILE A 8 36.57 45.06 -37.19
N ALA A 9 35.55 45.88 -36.97
CA ALA A 9 34.73 45.87 -35.77
C ALA A 9 33.98 44.55 -35.68
N ALA A 10 34.32 43.71 -34.70
CA ALA A 10 33.56 42.54 -34.34
C ALA A 10 32.40 42.96 -33.43
N ALA A 11 31.18 42.92 -33.95
CA ALA A 11 29.97 43.08 -33.16
C ALA A 11 29.83 41.87 -32.21
N LEU A 12 30.10 42.08 -30.92
CA LEU A 12 29.72 41.14 -29.86
C LEU A 12 28.20 41.20 -29.66
N GLY A 13 27.48 40.26 -30.28
CA GLY A 13 26.12 39.93 -29.88
C GLY A 13 26.15 39.18 -28.54
N LEU A 14 25.88 39.89 -27.45
CA LEU A 14 25.58 39.28 -26.16
C LEU A 14 24.22 38.57 -26.28
N ALA A 15 24.22 37.27 -26.56
CA ALA A 15 23.07 36.42 -26.33
C ALA A 15 22.93 36.22 -24.81
N LEU A 16 22.11 37.06 -24.16
CA LEU A 16 21.63 36.78 -22.81
C LEU A 16 20.72 35.55 -22.87
N THR A 17 21.27 34.36 -22.63
CA THR A 17 20.49 33.20 -22.23
C THR A 17 20.00 33.44 -20.81
N ALA A 18 18.80 33.97 -20.67
CA ALA A 18 18.10 34.02 -19.41
C ALA A 18 17.80 32.59 -18.95
N THR A 19 18.64 32.06 -18.06
CA THR A 19 18.29 30.88 -17.26
C THR A 19 17.22 31.31 -16.26
N THR A 20 15.96 31.15 -16.63
CA THR A 20 14.85 31.27 -15.68
C THR A 20 14.93 30.11 -14.71
N VAL A 21 15.37 30.42 -13.48
CA VAL A 21 15.11 29.61 -12.31
C VAL A 21 13.59 29.52 -12.16
N LEU A 22 13.01 28.34 -12.44
CA LEU A 22 11.60 28.06 -12.21
C LEU A 22 11.32 28.19 -10.70
N ALA A 23 10.71 29.30 -10.31
CA ALA A 23 9.95 29.35 -9.06
C ALA A 23 8.93 28.20 -9.07
N ALA A 24 8.68 27.56 -7.92
CA ALA A 24 7.63 26.55 -7.78
C ALA A 24 6.32 27.13 -8.36
N GLY A 25 5.93 26.66 -9.54
CA GLY A 25 4.96 27.35 -10.38
C GLY A 25 3.59 27.40 -9.72
N VAL A 26 3.01 28.60 -9.66
CA VAL A 26 1.59 28.78 -9.36
C VAL A 26 0.79 28.00 -10.40
N HIS A 27 -0.16 27.18 -9.97
CA HIS A 27 -0.99 26.39 -10.89
C HIS A 27 -1.76 27.31 -11.86
N PRO A 28 -1.69 27.11 -13.18
CA PRO A 28 -2.32 28.01 -14.16
C PRO A 28 -3.83 28.20 -13.96
N GLY A 29 -4.52 27.17 -13.45
CA GLY A 29 -5.96 27.23 -13.13
C GLY A 29 -6.32 28.07 -11.90
N LYS A 30 -5.35 28.62 -11.16
CA LYS A 30 -5.61 29.34 -9.90
C LYS A 30 -6.52 30.55 -10.11
N GLU A 31 -6.28 31.35 -11.14
CA GLU A 31 -7.09 32.54 -11.43
C GLU A 31 -8.55 32.17 -11.77
N SER A 32 -8.79 31.06 -12.49
CA SER A 32 -10.14 30.57 -12.76
C SER A 32 -10.84 30.22 -11.44
N ILE A 33 -10.18 29.44 -10.58
CA ILE A 33 -10.71 29.01 -9.27
C ILE A 33 -11.00 30.21 -8.34
N GLU A 34 -10.16 31.24 -8.33
CA GLU A 34 -10.40 32.46 -7.54
C GLU A 34 -11.67 33.20 -7.97
N LYS A 35 -11.97 33.21 -9.28
CA LYS A 35 -13.13 33.90 -9.83
C LYS A 35 -14.42 33.08 -9.73
N SER A 36 -14.37 31.79 -10.05
CA SER A 36 -15.55 30.92 -10.22
C SER A 36 -15.80 29.96 -9.06
N GLY A 37 -14.84 29.84 -8.13
CA GLY A 37 -14.85 28.86 -7.04
C GLY A 37 -14.51 27.44 -7.51
N TYR A 38 -14.47 26.51 -6.57
CA TYR A 38 -14.33 25.09 -6.87
C TYR A 38 -15.68 24.38 -6.79
N LYS A 39 -16.10 23.77 -7.90
CA LYS A 39 -17.39 23.06 -8.02
C LYS A 39 -17.22 21.55 -8.11
N GLY A 40 -16.04 21.04 -7.72
CA GLY A 40 -15.68 19.65 -7.85
C GLY A 40 -14.89 19.37 -9.13
N PRO A 41 -14.88 18.11 -9.58
CA PRO A 41 -14.11 17.68 -10.74
C PRO A 41 -14.37 18.51 -12.00
N GLU A 42 -15.58 19.05 -12.21
CA GLU A 42 -15.91 19.89 -13.37
C GLU A 42 -14.99 21.12 -13.51
N THR A 43 -14.54 21.71 -12.41
CA THR A 43 -13.59 22.83 -12.43
C THR A 43 -12.23 22.39 -12.97
N CYS A 44 -11.81 21.16 -12.67
CA CYS A 44 -10.54 20.61 -13.15
C CYS A 44 -10.63 20.25 -14.64
N GLU A 45 -11.78 19.76 -15.08
CA GLU A 45 -12.05 19.32 -16.47
C GLU A 45 -11.97 20.46 -17.49
N GLU A 46 -12.12 21.72 -17.08
CA GLU A 46 -11.91 22.90 -17.93
C GLU A 46 -10.52 22.90 -18.59
N CYS A 47 -9.49 22.45 -17.85
CA CYS A 47 -8.09 22.40 -18.31
C CYS A 47 -7.56 20.97 -18.48
N HIS A 48 -8.19 19.98 -17.85
CA HIS A 48 -7.76 18.58 -17.85
C HIS A 48 -8.85 17.65 -18.38
N PRO A 49 -9.35 17.87 -19.62
CA PRO A 49 -10.50 17.14 -20.14
C PRO A 49 -10.26 15.62 -20.16
N GLY A 50 -11.22 14.86 -19.64
CA GLY A 50 -11.21 13.40 -19.53
C GLY A 50 -10.47 12.86 -18.30
N SER A 51 -10.02 13.69 -17.37
CA SER A 51 -9.22 13.23 -16.22
C SER A 51 -10.04 12.48 -15.18
N ALA A 52 -11.23 12.97 -14.83
CA ALA A 52 -12.18 12.30 -13.96
C ALA A 52 -12.59 10.96 -14.57
N LYS A 53 -12.98 10.95 -15.85
CA LYS A 53 -13.30 9.73 -16.59
C LYS A 53 -12.14 8.73 -16.60
N GLY A 54 -10.94 9.19 -16.94
CA GLY A 54 -9.74 8.35 -16.96
C GLY A 54 -9.36 7.82 -15.57
N PHE A 55 -9.62 8.59 -14.51
CA PHE A 55 -9.42 8.15 -13.13
C PHE A 55 -10.33 6.98 -12.75
N LEU A 56 -11.56 6.93 -13.29
CA LEU A 56 -12.49 5.83 -13.03
C LEU A 56 -11.97 4.47 -13.52
N ASP A 57 -11.04 4.46 -14.48
CA ASP A 57 -10.42 3.24 -14.99
C ASP A 57 -9.25 2.73 -14.14
N THR A 58 -8.84 3.49 -13.11
CA THR A 58 -7.71 3.13 -12.23
C THR A 58 -8.13 2.19 -11.10
N VAL A 59 -7.15 1.49 -10.54
CA VAL A 59 -7.36 0.63 -9.36
C VAL A 59 -7.80 1.43 -8.13
N HIS A 60 -7.43 2.71 -8.02
CA HIS A 60 -7.85 3.56 -6.90
C HIS A 60 -9.36 3.82 -6.91
N TRP A 61 -9.99 3.90 -8.09
CA TRP A 61 -11.44 4.03 -8.19
C TRP A 61 -12.16 2.67 -8.15
N LYS A 62 -11.66 1.69 -8.91
CA LYS A 62 -12.31 0.39 -9.05
C LYS A 62 -12.10 -0.53 -7.84
N HIS A 63 -11.04 -0.29 -7.06
CA HIS A 63 -10.51 -1.22 -6.05
C HIS A 63 -10.36 -2.66 -6.54
N ALA A 64 -10.23 -2.84 -7.86
CA ALA A 64 -10.13 -4.13 -8.52
C ALA A 64 -9.43 -3.93 -9.86
N SER A 65 -8.74 -4.99 -10.28
CA SER A 65 -8.15 -5.08 -11.61
C SER A 65 -8.10 -6.54 -12.04
N LYS A 66 -7.76 -6.78 -13.30
CA LYS A 66 -7.32 -8.11 -13.71
C LYS A 66 -6.10 -8.54 -12.88
N VAL A 67 -6.11 -9.77 -12.39
CA VAL A 67 -5.02 -10.38 -11.62
C VAL A 67 -4.50 -11.61 -12.36
N THR A 68 -3.20 -11.64 -12.63
CA THR A 68 -2.58 -12.67 -13.51
C THR A 68 -1.54 -13.53 -12.82
N ASN A 69 -1.16 -13.18 -11.59
CA ASN A 69 -0.05 -13.79 -10.86
C ASN A 69 -0.47 -14.50 -9.57
N VAL A 70 -1.77 -14.73 -9.36
CA VAL A 70 -2.33 -15.38 -8.17
C VAL A 70 -3.03 -16.66 -8.58
N GLU A 71 -2.78 -17.75 -7.87
CA GLU A 71 -3.41 -19.04 -8.14
C GLU A 71 -4.81 -19.16 -7.53
N GLY A 72 -5.63 -20.08 -8.05
CA GLY A 72 -6.91 -20.42 -7.42
C GLY A 72 -7.95 -19.29 -7.47
N ILE A 73 -7.87 -18.41 -8.47
CA ILE A 73 -8.86 -17.36 -8.73
C ILE A 73 -9.48 -17.55 -10.11
N ASP A 74 -10.69 -17.02 -10.33
CA ASP A 74 -11.33 -17.02 -11.64
C ASP A 74 -10.70 -15.94 -12.53
N ALA A 75 -9.98 -16.33 -13.57
CA ALA A 75 -9.29 -15.40 -14.48
C ALA A 75 -10.23 -14.43 -15.22
N LYS A 76 -11.54 -14.66 -15.21
CA LYS A 76 -12.56 -13.78 -15.82
C LYS A 76 -13.00 -12.65 -14.88
N VAL A 77 -12.69 -12.76 -13.59
CA VAL A 77 -13.12 -11.81 -12.56
C VAL A 77 -11.98 -10.87 -12.22
N GLU A 78 -12.27 -9.57 -12.12
CA GLU A 78 -11.33 -8.61 -11.53
C GLU A 78 -11.34 -8.77 -10.00
N TYR A 79 -10.16 -8.72 -9.37
CA TYR A 79 -10.02 -8.86 -7.92
C TYR A 79 -9.33 -7.66 -7.30
N GLY A 80 -9.69 -7.38 -6.04
CA GLY A 80 -9.05 -6.37 -5.21
C GLY A 80 -9.82 -6.11 -3.92
N MET A 81 -9.66 -4.93 -3.32
CA MET A 81 -10.43 -4.57 -2.11
C MET A 81 -11.95 -4.63 -2.33
N LYS A 82 -12.41 -4.49 -3.58
CA LYS A 82 -13.82 -4.62 -3.96
C LYS A 82 -14.44 -5.93 -3.50
N ASN A 83 -13.78 -7.06 -3.78
CA ASN A 83 -14.39 -8.40 -3.66
C ASN A 83 -13.49 -9.47 -3.05
N ARG A 84 -12.18 -9.23 -2.88
CA ARG A 84 -11.25 -10.22 -2.32
C ARG A 84 -11.49 -10.45 -0.83
N ILE A 85 -11.51 -11.71 -0.41
CA ILE A 85 -11.59 -12.10 1.00
C ILE A 85 -10.24 -12.68 1.49
N TYR A 86 -9.81 -12.26 2.67
CA TYR A 86 -8.59 -12.69 3.35
C TYR A 86 -8.63 -12.23 4.82
N VAL A 87 -7.94 -12.93 5.72
CA VAL A 87 -8.12 -12.76 7.18
C VAL A 87 -7.50 -11.49 7.78
N MET A 88 -6.81 -10.63 7.02
CA MET A 88 -6.38 -9.33 7.56
C MET A 88 -7.56 -8.36 7.71
N CYS A 89 -8.42 -8.32 6.69
CA CYS A 89 -9.62 -7.48 6.71
C CYS A 89 -10.86 -8.28 7.09
N ASN A 90 -10.96 -9.56 6.71
CA ASN A 90 -12.13 -10.43 6.88
C ASN A 90 -13.43 -9.88 6.27
N GLY A 91 -13.30 -9.04 5.25
CA GLY A 91 -14.38 -8.41 4.51
C GLY A 91 -13.82 -7.64 3.32
N ASN A 92 -14.72 -7.07 2.51
CA ASN A 92 -14.42 -6.34 1.28
C ASN A 92 -15.44 -5.20 1.09
N ASP A 93 -15.27 -4.37 0.06
CA ASP A 93 -16.14 -3.21 -0.17
C ASP A 93 -17.60 -3.61 -0.43
N ILE A 94 -17.86 -4.77 -1.04
CA ILE A 94 -19.24 -5.25 -1.28
C ILE A 94 -19.99 -5.46 0.03
N VAL A 95 -19.38 -6.12 1.01
CA VAL A 95 -20.06 -6.40 2.29
C VAL A 95 -19.90 -5.30 3.33
N ASN A 96 -18.82 -4.53 3.27
CA ASN A 96 -18.48 -3.46 4.22
C ASN A 96 -18.35 -2.11 3.51
N ASN A 97 -19.31 -1.76 2.64
CA ASN A 97 -19.45 -0.41 2.11
C ASN A 97 -19.64 0.60 3.26
N LEU A 98 -19.46 1.89 2.98
CA LEU A 98 -19.69 2.95 3.93
C LEU A 98 -21.16 2.92 4.38
N LYS A 99 -21.37 2.72 5.68
CA LYS A 99 -22.70 2.56 6.25
C LYS A 99 -22.76 3.05 7.69
N GLU A 100 -23.97 3.31 8.15
CA GLU A 100 -24.25 3.49 9.57
C GLU A 100 -24.32 2.11 10.24
N ILE A 101 -23.63 1.94 11.37
CA ILE A 101 -23.72 0.69 12.15
C ILE A 101 -24.96 0.73 13.06
N PRO A 102 -25.54 -0.42 13.42
CA PRO A 102 -26.59 -0.49 14.42
C PRO A 102 -26.20 0.24 15.72
N LYS A 103 -27.22 0.71 16.44
CA LYS A 103 -27.00 1.38 17.72
C LYS A 103 -26.43 0.39 18.74
N SER A 104 -25.32 0.77 19.38
CA SER A 104 -24.75 0.02 20.48
C SER A 104 -25.82 -0.17 21.58
N PRO A 105 -26.06 -1.40 22.06
CA PRO A 105 -27.04 -1.67 23.11
C PRO A 105 -26.63 -1.05 24.46
N VAL A 106 -25.35 -0.68 24.62
CA VAL A 106 -24.82 -0.06 25.83
C VAL A 106 -25.02 1.45 25.86
N THR A 107 -24.90 2.13 24.70
CA THR A 107 -24.94 3.60 24.65
C THR A 107 -26.17 4.17 23.94
N GLY A 108 -26.90 3.35 23.17
CA GLY A 108 -27.96 3.81 22.28
C GLY A 108 -27.47 4.68 21.11
N LYS A 109 -26.15 4.85 20.95
CA LYS A 109 -25.51 5.63 19.89
C LYS A 109 -25.11 4.74 18.72
N SER A 110 -25.03 5.34 17.54
CA SER A 110 -24.49 4.72 16.32
C SER A 110 -23.19 5.42 15.90
N LYS A 111 -22.47 4.80 14.97
CA LYS A 111 -21.32 5.35 14.26
C LYS A 111 -21.44 5.05 12.76
N PHE A 112 -20.58 5.64 11.97
CA PHE A 112 -20.40 5.23 10.58
C PHE A 112 -19.08 4.47 10.43
N SER A 113 -19.09 3.42 9.62
CA SER A 113 -17.92 2.58 9.35
C SER A 113 -18.00 1.99 7.94
N GLY A 114 -16.88 1.49 7.44
CA GLY A 114 -16.80 0.83 6.14
C GLY A 114 -15.42 0.95 5.49
N CYS A 115 -15.10 0.00 4.62
CA CYS A 115 -13.86 -0.04 3.84
C CYS A 115 -13.71 1.22 2.95
N ASN A 116 -14.84 1.73 2.50
CA ASN A 116 -14.98 2.86 1.60
C ASN A 116 -14.59 4.21 2.24
N THR A 117 -14.44 4.32 3.56
CA THR A 117 -13.86 5.53 4.20
C THR A 117 -12.53 5.97 3.57
N CYS A 118 -11.78 5.04 2.98
CA CYS A 118 -10.50 5.29 2.30
C CYS A 118 -10.59 5.43 0.76
N HIS A 119 -11.76 5.27 0.15
CA HIS A 119 -11.93 5.42 -1.30
C HIS A 119 -12.07 6.91 -1.69
N PRO A 120 -11.43 7.36 -2.78
CA PRO A 120 -11.31 8.78 -3.16
C PRO A 120 -12.59 9.33 -3.83
N GLY A 121 -13.74 9.02 -3.26
CA GLY A 121 -15.06 9.51 -3.67
C GLY A 121 -15.91 9.91 -2.48
N ASN A 122 -17.15 10.34 -2.75
CA ASN A 122 -18.14 10.72 -1.73
C ASN A 122 -19.07 9.57 -1.32
N HIS A 123 -18.98 8.40 -1.99
CA HIS A 123 -19.85 7.23 -1.80
C HIS A 123 -21.33 7.39 -2.17
N LEU A 124 -21.66 8.41 -2.95
CA LEU A 124 -22.93 8.44 -3.69
C LEU A 124 -22.87 7.56 -4.95
N SER A 125 -21.68 7.11 -5.32
CA SER A 125 -21.48 6.14 -6.40
C SER A 125 -20.56 5.03 -5.89
N ASP A 126 -20.94 3.79 -6.15
CA ASP A 126 -20.20 2.63 -5.67
C ASP A 126 -18.81 2.52 -6.30
N VAL A 127 -17.95 1.76 -5.64
CA VAL A 127 -16.61 1.41 -6.11
C VAL A 127 -16.66 0.78 -7.51
N GLY A 128 -15.96 1.41 -8.46
CA GLY A 128 -15.93 1.00 -9.86
C GLY A 128 -17.19 1.35 -10.67
N SER A 129 -18.03 2.26 -10.16
CA SER A 129 -19.09 2.89 -10.94
C SER A 129 -18.51 3.74 -12.09
N THR A 130 -19.32 4.01 -13.11
CA THR A 130 -18.93 4.78 -14.31
C THR A 130 -19.98 5.84 -14.64
N GLY A 131 -19.64 6.77 -15.53
CA GLY A 131 -20.53 7.82 -16.01
C GLY A 131 -20.50 9.09 -15.15
N ALA A 132 -21.29 10.09 -15.56
CA ALA A 132 -21.20 11.46 -15.04
C ALA A 132 -21.36 11.58 -13.51
N ALA A 133 -22.22 10.75 -12.90
CA ALA A 133 -22.38 10.76 -11.44
C ALA A 133 -21.11 10.28 -10.71
N ALA A 134 -20.46 9.23 -11.23
CA ALA A 134 -19.20 8.73 -10.70
C ALA A 134 -18.06 9.75 -10.90
N GLU A 135 -18.00 10.39 -12.08
CA GLU A 135 -17.03 11.45 -12.37
C GLU A 135 -17.18 12.63 -11.40
N ALA A 136 -18.41 13.07 -11.13
CA ALA A 136 -18.69 14.16 -10.18
C ALA A 136 -18.39 13.80 -8.72
N ALA A 137 -18.42 12.51 -8.38
CA ALA A 137 -18.17 11.99 -7.03
C ALA A 137 -16.68 11.97 -6.64
N VAL A 138 -15.77 12.04 -7.61
CA VAL A 138 -14.31 12.01 -7.38
C VAL A 138 -13.88 13.15 -6.45
N ASP A 139 -13.05 12.83 -5.45
CA ASP A 139 -12.36 13.81 -4.62
C ASP A 139 -10.97 14.10 -5.22
N CYS A 140 -10.87 15.07 -6.13
CA CYS A 140 -9.56 15.45 -6.68
C CYS A 140 -8.62 16.01 -5.60
N LEU A 141 -9.17 16.74 -4.62
CA LEU A 141 -8.38 17.52 -3.68
C LEU A 141 -7.77 16.67 -2.57
N VAL A 142 -8.34 15.51 -2.24
CA VAL A 142 -7.75 14.61 -1.23
C VAL A 142 -6.30 14.22 -1.60
N CYS A 143 -6.03 14.09 -2.89
CA CYS A 143 -4.70 13.80 -3.42
C CYS A 143 -3.91 15.07 -3.76
N HIS A 144 -4.56 16.06 -4.38
CA HIS A 144 -3.86 17.19 -5.00
C HIS A 144 -3.74 18.45 -4.13
N SER A 145 -4.51 18.60 -3.06
CA SER A 145 -4.42 19.79 -2.23
C SER A 145 -3.40 19.62 -1.10
N THR A 146 -2.46 20.56 -0.98
CA THR A 146 -1.51 20.60 0.14
C THR A 146 -2.11 21.18 1.42
N ASP A 147 -3.32 21.74 1.36
CA ASP A 147 -4.05 22.33 2.50
C ASP A 147 -5.48 21.74 2.64
N TYR A 148 -5.65 20.48 2.25
CA TYR A 148 -6.90 19.75 2.41
C TYR A 148 -7.25 19.61 3.90
N ASP A 149 -8.45 20.05 4.29
CA ASP A 149 -8.96 19.86 5.63
C ASP A 149 -9.52 18.45 5.84
N PHE A 150 -8.66 17.54 6.28
CA PHE A 150 -9.05 16.16 6.59
C PHE A 150 -10.12 16.03 7.68
N ARG A 151 -10.44 17.08 8.44
CA ARG A 151 -11.57 17.06 9.39
C ARG A 151 -12.92 17.01 8.67
N GLN A 152 -12.98 17.49 7.43
CA GLN A 152 -14.15 17.40 6.53
C GLN A 152 -14.36 15.97 6.04
N ARG A 153 -13.30 15.16 6.00
CA ARG A 153 -13.33 13.77 5.55
C ARG A 153 -13.91 12.87 6.64
N LYS A 154 -15.19 13.07 6.94
CA LYS A 154 -15.98 12.29 7.89
C LYS A 154 -17.30 11.87 7.25
N PRO A 155 -17.76 10.65 7.54
CA PRO A 155 -19.07 10.20 7.08
C PRO A 155 -20.22 10.91 7.82
N PHE A 156 -21.29 11.21 7.09
CA PHE A 156 -22.53 11.79 7.63
C PHE A 156 -23.74 11.33 6.82
N LYS A 157 -24.95 11.55 7.35
CA LYS A 157 -26.19 11.38 6.58
C LYS A 157 -26.56 12.68 5.89
N ASN A 158 -26.74 12.65 4.57
CA ASN A 158 -27.27 13.80 3.84
C ASN A 158 -28.79 13.96 4.09
N GLU A 159 -29.39 14.98 3.48
CA GLU A 159 -30.82 15.29 3.61
C GLU A 159 -31.74 14.16 3.10
N LYS A 160 -31.23 13.27 2.24
CA LYS A 160 -31.93 12.09 1.72
C LYS A 160 -31.75 10.85 2.61
N GLY A 161 -31.00 10.97 3.71
CA GLY A 161 -30.68 9.87 4.61
C GLY A 161 -29.56 8.93 4.12
N GLU A 162 -28.90 9.26 3.01
CA GLU A 162 -27.80 8.49 2.44
C GLU A 162 -26.51 8.75 3.24
N VAL A 163 -25.71 7.71 3.44
CA VAL A 163 -24.41 7.86 4.12
C VAL A 163 -23.36 8.31 3.12
N VAL A 164 -22.85 9.52 3.30
CA VAL A 164 -21.92 10.20 2.39
C VAL A 164 -20.60 10.42 3.10
N MET A 165 -19.50 10.25 2.38
CA MET A 165 -18.18 10.67 2.85
C MET A 165 -17.96 12.14 2.53
N GLY A 166 -17.78 12.95 3.57
CA GLY A 166 -17.44 14.37 3.40
C GLY A 166 -16.13 14.56 2.64
N GLN A 167 -16.06 15.68 1.93
CA GLN A 167 -14.91 16.08 1.11
C GLN A 167 -14.64 17.56 1.37
N ASP A 168 -13.38 17.95 1.48
CA ASP A 168 -13.03 19.36 1.44
C ASP A 168 -13.11 19.86 -0.01
N ARG A 169 -14.23 20.50 -0.35
CA ARG A 169 -14.47 21.17 -1.63
C ARG A 169 -14.30 22.69 -1.53
N SER A 170 -13.57 23.19 -0.54
CA SER A 170 -13.37 24.64 -0.39
C SER A 170 -12.47 25.20 -1.49
N THR A 171 -12.73 26.45 -1.89
CA THR A 171 -11.83 27.22 -2.76
C THR A 171 -10.43 27.28 -2.16
N LYS A 172 -10.31 27.39 -0.82
CA LYS A 172 -9.01 27.38 -0.13
C LYS A 172 -8.20 26.12 -0.46
N ALA A 173 -8.79 24.94 -0.34
CA ALA A 173 -8.12 23.69 -0.69
C ALA A 173 -7.78 23.62 -2.18
N ALA A 174 -8.67 24.08 -3.06
CA ALA A 174 -8.44 24.12 -4.50
C ALA A 174 -7.31 25.09 -4.91
N LEU A 175 -7.16 26.23 -4.22
CA LEU A 175 -6.06 27.17 -4.46
C LEU A 175 -4.70 26.65 -3.99
N ALA A 176 -4.70 25.60 -3.16
CA ALA A 176 -3.53 24.89 -2.69
C ALA A 176 -3.24 23.61 -3.49
N ILE A 177 -3.74 23.50 -4.73
CA ILE A 177 -3.40 22.39 -5.63
C ILE A 177 -1.89 22.36 -5.87
N GLY A 178 -1.31 21.18 -5.77
CA GLY A 178 0.09 20.93 -6.02
C GLY A 178 0.41 19.45 -6.15
N LYS A 179 1.70 19.16 -6.02
CA LYS A 179 2.20 17.79 -5.99
C LYS A 179 1.72 17.09 -4.70
N PRO A 180 1.16 15.87 -4.78
CA PRO A 180 0.74 15.13 -3.59
C PRO A 180 1.87 14.99 -2.56
N THR A 181 1.55 15.26 -1.30
CA THR A 181 2.48 15.08 -0.18
C THR A 181 2.32 13.68 0.42
N VAL A 182 3.23 13.31 1.33
CA VAL A 182 3.10 12.06 2.12
C VAL A 182 1.74 12.01 2.83
N LYS A 183 1.29 13.13 3.42
CA LYS A 183 0.03 13.20 4.16
C LYS A 183 -1.19 12.85 3.30
N ASN A 184 -1.21 13.30 2.05
CA ASN A 184 -2.31 13.00 1.10
C ASN A 184 -2.47 11.49 0.86
N CYS A 185 -1.37 10.75 0.84
CA CYS A 185 -1.40 9.30 0.63
C CYS A 185 -1.69 8.55 1.94
N MET A 186 -1.06 8.99 3.03
CA MET A 186 -1.06 8.26 4.31
C MET A 186 -2.37 8.32 5.07
N VAL A 187 -3.25 9.30 4.78
CA VAL A 187 -4.61 9.33 5.33
C VAL A 187 -5.37 8.02 5.09
N CYS A 188 -5.10 7.34 3.98
CA CYS A 188 -5.68 6.03 3.67
C CYS A 188 -4.66 4.90 3.85
N HIS A 189 -3.42 5.07 3.43
CA HIS A 189 -2.43 3.99 3.39
C HIS A 189 -1.84 3.61 4.75
N GLU A 190 -1.86 4.51 5.75
CA GLU A 190 -1.46 4.17 7.13
C GLU A 190 -2.65 3.69 7.96
N ALA A 191 -3.85 4.25 7.75
CA ALA A 191 -5.04 3.97 8.55
C ALA A 191 -5.80 2.69 8.16
N ALA A 192 -5.49 2.11 6.99
CA ALA A 192 -6.19 0.94 6.47
C ALA A 192 -6.10 -0.27 7.43
N GLY A 193 -7.26 -0.90 7.68
CA GLY A 193 -7.35 -2.14 8.46
C GLY A 193 -7.54 -1.97 9.97
N GLY A 194 -7.94 -0.78 10.43
CA GLY A 194 -8.28 -0.51 11.84
C GLY A 194 -7.27 0.36 12.56
N GLY A 195 -6.60 1.29 11.85
CA GLY A 195 -5.75 2.32 12.46
C GLY A 195 -4.35 2.42 11.85
N VAL A 196 -3.63 3.47 12.27
CA VAL A 196 -2.27 3.81 11.82
C VAL A 196 -1.31 2.63 12.09
N ILE A 197 -0.43 2.33 11.12
CA ILE A 197 0.60 1.28 11.19
C ILE A 197 0.02 -0.16 11.25
N VAL A 198 -1.30 -0.36 11.28
CA VAL A 198 -1.91 -1.69 11.51
C VAL A 198 -1.60 -2.67 10.38
N LYS A 199 -1.90 -2.33 9.11
CA LYS A 199 -1.78 -3.29 8.00
C LYS A 199 -0.35 -3.51 7.54
N ARG A 200 0.22 -2.50 6.88
CA ARG A 200 1.56 -2.62 6.24
C ARG A 200 2.71 -2.39 7.20
N GLY A 201 2.48 -1.76 8.37
CA GLY A 201 3.47 -1.75 9.45
C GLY A 201 4.66 -0.82 9.25
N PHE A 202 4.51 0.23 8.44
CA PHE A 202 5.57 1.21 8.22
C PHE A 202 5.07 2.62 8.50
N SER A 203 6.02 3.50 8.81
CA SER A 203 5.85 4.95 8.85
C SER A 203 6.91 5.53 7.93
N PHE A 204 6.51 6.36 6.95
CA PHE A 204 7.43 6.91 5.95
C PHE A 204 7.88 8.31 6.38
N THR A 205 8.90 8.38 7.23
CA THR A 205 9.44 9.64 7.77
C THR A 205 10.96 9.70 7.62
N LYS A 206 11.53 10.88 7.84
CA LYS A 206 12.98 11.10 7.76
C LYS A 206 13.78 10.21 8.72
N ASP A 207 13.18 9.80 9.83
CA ASP A 207 13.85 9.00 10.86
C ASP A 207 13.81 7.49 10.56
N THR A 208 12.84 7.07 9.75
CA THR A 208 12.54 5.65 9.53
C THR A 208 12.83 5.19 8.10
N ASP A 209 12.97 6.09 7.12
CA ASP A 209 13.24 5.74 5.72
C ASP A 209 14.29 6.67 5.07
N ALA A 210 15.30 6.08 4.43
CA ALA A 210 16.39 6.80 3.80
C ALA A 210 15.96 7.69 2.62
N HIS A 211 14.89 7.33 1.91
CA HIS A 211 14.35 8.15 0.82
C HIS A 211 13.59 9.35 1.37
N ALA A 212 12.77 9.14 2.40
CA ALA A 212 12.10 10.23 3.11
C ALA A 212 13.12 11.19 3.75
N ALA A 213 14.24 10.68 4.30
CA ALA A 213 15.34 11.48 4.82
C ALA A 213 15.97 12.41 3.76
N LYS A 214 15.85 12.06 2.47
CA LYS A 214 16.27 12.89 1.33
C LYS A 214 15.17 13.78 0.77
N GLY A 215 14.03 13.88 1.46
CA GLY A 215 12.91 14.74 1.09
C GLY A 215 12.01 14.16 0.00
N MET A 216 12.14 12.87 -0.33
CA MET A 216 11.25 12.23 -1.28
C MET A 216 9.84 12.05 -0.69
N VAL A 217 8.84 12.13 -1.57
CA VAL A 217 7.44 11.82 -1.30
C VAL A 217 7.00 10.60 -2.11
N CYS A 218 5.80 10.09 -1.84
CA CYS A 218 5.31 8.84 -2.44
C CYS A 218 5.37 8.85 -3.97
N VAL A 219 4.95 9.96 -4.60
CA VAL A 219 4.88 10.10 -6.07
C VAL A 219 6.25 10.25 -6.75
N ASP A 220 7.35 10.35 -6.00
CA ASP A 220 8.70 10.31 -6.58
C ASP A 220 9.08 8.90 -7.04
N CYS A 221 8.67 7.88 -6.29
CA CYS A 221 8.80 6.47 -6.69
C CYS A 221 7.54 5.99 -7.41
N HIS A 222 6.37 6.34 -6.87
CA HIS A 222 5.06 5.99 -7.42
C HIS A 222 4.62 6.98 -8.50
N LYS A 223 5.51 7.27 -9.46
CA LYS A 223 5.27 8.28 -10.49
C LYS A 223 4.08 7.86 -11.35
N ALA A 224 2.96 8.56 -11.19
CA ALA A 224 1.74 8.26 -11.89
C ALA A 224 1.83 8.70 -13.36
N LYS A 225 1.20 7.93 -14.25
CA LYS A 225 0.91 8.31 -15.63
C LYS A 225 -0.57 8.03 -15.88
N ASP A 226 -1.33 9.01 -16.35
CA ASP A 226 -2.78 8.89 -16.55
C ASP A 226 -3.50 8.40 -15.28
N HIS A 227 -3.06 8.93 -14.11
CA HIS A 227 -3.45 8.52 -12.75
C HIS A 227 -3.19 7.05 -12.37
N LYS A 228 -2.59 6.25 -13.26
CA LYS A 228 -2.15 4.88 -12.95
C LYS A 228 -0.89 4.93 -12.12
N MET A 229 -0.92 4.35 -10.93
CA MET A 229 0.19 4.42 -9.98
C MET A 229 0.96 3.09 -9.98
N PRO A 230 2.29 3.12 -10.20
CA PRO A 230 3.08 1.91 -10.16
C PRO A 230 3.11 1.34 -8.75
N THR A 231 3.25 0.02 -8.63
CA THR A 231 3.40 -0.65 -7.33
C THR A 231 4.52 -1.68 -7.36
N GLY A 232 4.89 -2.23 -6.21
CA GLY A 232 5.79 -3.38 -6.14
C GLY A 232 5.01 -4.69 -6.31
N HIS A 233 5.70 -5.78 -6.64
CA HIS A 233 5.12 -7.11 -6.53
C HIS A 233 5.03 -7.51 -5.05
N ASP A 234 3.82 -7.53 -4.50
CA ASP A 234 3.55 -7.90 -3.12
C ASP A 234 2.50 -9.02 -3.10
N PRO A 235 2.75 -10.16 -2.43
CA PRO A 235 1.83 -11.30 -2.44
C PRO A 235 0.42 -10.98 -1.95
N ASN A 236 0.28 -9.93 -1.14
CA ASN A 236 -1.00 -9.46 -0.63
C ASN A 236 -1.57 -8.26 -1.43
N ASN A 237 -0.81 -7.63 -2.33
CA ASN A 237 -1.34 -6.56 -3.20
C ASN A 237 -1.69 -7.12 -4.59
N TRP A 238 -2.92 -7.62 -4.75
CA TRP A 238 -3.32 -8.26 -6.01
C TRP A 238 -3.71 -7.24 -7.08
N ALA A 239 -4.62 -6.31 -6.74
CA ALA A 239 -5.09 -5.30 -7.67
C ALA A 239 -4.01 -4.25 -7.93
N ASN A 240 -3.82 -3.88 -9.19
CA ASN A 240 -2.84 -2.88 -9.62
C ASN A 240 -3.17 -2.34 -11.02
N ASP A 241 -2.56 -1.22 -11.39
CA ASP A 241 -2.76 -0.58 -12.69
C ASP A 241 -1.88 -1.17 -13.83
N GLY A 242 -1.20 -2.30 -13.60
CA GLY A 242 -0.29 -2.92 -14.58
C GLY A 242 1.05 -2.21 -14.74
N VAL A 243 1.34 -1.23 -13.88
CA VAL A 243 2.60 -0.48 -13.82
C VAL A 243 3.35 -0.84 -12.54
N PHE A 244 4.68 -0.97 -12.63
CA PHE A 244 5.50 -1.46 -11.51
C PHE A 244 6.75 -0.60 -11.28
N VAL A 245 7.18 -0.53 -10.02
CA VAL A 245 8.41 0.16 -9.59
C VAL A 245 9.43 -0.85 -9.06
N SER A 246 10.71 -0.57 -9.26
CA SER A 246 11.81 -1.42 -8.83
C SER A 246 13.01 -0.59 -8.37
N CYS A 247 13.67 -1.02 -7.29
CA CYS A 247 14.94 -0.43 -6.86
C CYS A 247 16.04 -0.58 -7.93
N ALA A 248 15.92 -1.58 -8.80
CA ALA A 248 16.92 -1.87 -9.83
C ALA A 248 16.77 -1.00 -11.09
N ASP A 249 15.85 -0.04 -11.11
CA ASP A 249 15.74 0.93 -12.19
C ASP A 249 17.01 1.80 -12.24
N THR A 250 17.59 1.93 -13.42
CA THR A 250 18.77 2.75 -13.69
C THR A 250 18.50 4.24 -13.55
N SER A 251 17.24 4.68 -13.53
CA SER A 251 16.90 6.06 -13.17
C SER A 251 17.28 6.41 -11.73
N CYS A 252 17.47 5.41 -10.86
CA CYS A 252 17.77 5.60 -9.44
C CYS A 252 19.05 4.88 -8.98
N HIS A 253 19.11 3.54 -9.09
CA HIS A 253 20.24 2.75 -8.55
C HIS A 253 20.83 1.72 -9.54
N GLY A 254 20.02 1.13 -10.41
CA GLY A 254 20.45 0.03 -11.28
C GLY A 254 20.67 -1.30 -10.56
N VAL A 255 21.20 -2.30 -11.29
CA VAL A 255 21.37 -3.68 -10.80
C VAL A 255 22.69 -3.95 -10.06
N LYS A 256 23.64 -3.01 -10.10
CA LYS A 256 24.96 -3.12 -9.46
C LYS A 256 25.34 -1.82 -8.71
N PRO A 257 24.58 -1.42 -7.68
CA PRO A 257 24.75 -0.10 -7.06
C PRO A 257 25.95 -0.01 -6.10
N HIS A 258 26.62 -1.12 -5.80
CA HIS A 258 27.70 -1.17 -4.81
C HIS A 258 29.07 -1.05 -5.47
N LYS A 259 30.05 -0.50 -4.73
CA LYS A 259 31.47 -0.61 -5.12
C LYS A 259 32.00 -2.03 -4.94
N ASP A 260 31.50 -2.73 -3.92
CA ASP A 260 31.87 -4.11 -3.62
C ASP A 260 31.23 -5.08 -4.65
N ALA A 261 32.09 -5.84 -5.34
CA ALA A 261 31.67 -6.78 -6.38
C ALA A 261 30.89 -7.98 -5.81
N ASP A 262 31.16 -8.40 -4.57
CA ASP A 262 30.46 -9.50 -3.90
C ASP A 262 29.02 -9.10 -3.59
N LEU A 263 28.80 -7.88 -3.08
CA LEU A 263 27.44 -7.34 -2.86
C LEU A 263 26.66 -7.25 -4.17
N ASN A 264 27.30 -6.81 -5.26
CA ASN A 264 26.67 -6.78 -6.57
C ASN A 264 26.32 -8.18 -7.10
N ARG A 265 27.11 -9.22 -6.80
CA ARG A 265 26.75 -10.61 -7.14
C ARG A 265 25.50 -11.07 -6.39
N HIS A 266 25.30 -10.63 -5.15
CA HIS A 266 24.10 -11.00 -4.37
C HIS A 266 22.81 -10.49 -5.01
N CYS A 267 22.82 -9.37 -5.74
CA CYS A 267 21.63 -8.83 -6.41
C CYS A 267 20.99 -9.81 -7.42
N ALA A 268 21.70 -10.86 -7.84
CA ALA A 268 21.17 -11.94 -8.68
C ALA A 268 20.21 -12.87 -7.93
N LYS A 269 20.35 -13.03 -6.61
CA LYS A 269 19.58 -13.98 -5.78
C LYS A 269 18.90 -13.35 -4.57
N ILE A 270 19.31 -12.16 -4.16
CA ILE A 270 18.79 -11.43 -3.01
C ILE A 270 18.10 -10.16 -3.52
N ALA A 271 16.86 -9.93 -3.11
CA ALA A 271 16.15 -8.69 -3.40
C ALA A 271 16.80 -7.53 -2.62
N CYS A 272 16.82 -6.32 -3.19
CA CYS A 272 17.39 -5.13 -2.54
C CYS A 272 16.77 -4.92 -1.15
N GLN A 273 15.46 -5.13 -1.05
CA GLN A 273 14.67 -5.06 0.17
C GLN A 273 15.22 -5.96 1.29
N THR A 274 15.74 -7.15 0.97
CA THR A 274 16.23 -8.11 1.98
C THR A 274 17.36 -7.51 2.81
N CYS A 275 18.32 -6.84 2.16
CA CYS A 275 19.44 -6.21 2.86
C CYS A 275 19.05 -4.86 3.45
N HIS A 276 18.23 -4.09 2.74
CA HIS A 276 17.95 -2.70 3.08
C HIS A 276 16.70 -2.47 3.92
N ILE A 277 15.91 -3.49 4.23
CA ILE A 277 14.74 -3.42 5.11
C ILE A 277 14.87 -4.51 6.18
N PRO A 278 15.80 -4.36 7.14
CA PRO A 278 16.09 -5.37 8.15
C PRO A 278 14.97 -5.50 9.19
N ARG A 279 14.08 -4.50 9.29
CA ARG A 279 13.03 -4.41 10.29
C ARG A 279 11.73 -3.82 9.71
N THR A 280 10.61 -4.25 10.26
CA THR A 280 9.23 -3.84 9.90
C THR A 280 8.35 -3.75 11.15
N GLY A 281 7.04 -3.55 11.03
CA GLY A 281 6.11 -3.39 12.15
C GLY A 281 4.66 -3.78 11.85
N GLY A 282 3.73 -3.21 12.61
CA GLY A 282 2.28 -3.35 12.47
C GLY A 282 1.70 -4.62 13.06
N ALA A 283 0.44 -4.90 12.71
CA ALA A 283 -0.29 -6.07 13.22
C ALA A 283 0.31 -7.38 12.73
N PHE A 284 0.59 -8.31 13.64
CA PHE A 284 1.07 -9.65 13.28
C PHE A 284 0.02 -10.74 13.53
N ALA A 285 -1.04 -10.44 14.29
CA ALA A 285 -2.16 -11.34 14.43
C ALA A 285 -3.49 -10.60 14.69
N LYS A 286 -4.60 -11.24 14.31
CA LYS A 286 -5.96 -10.74 14.57
C LYS A 286 -6.96 -11.90 14.70
N ASP A 287 -7.87 -11.83 15.67
CA ASP A 287 -8.98 -12.78 15.80
C ASP A 287 -10.31 -12.06 15.48
N PHE A 288 -10.96 -12.45 14.38
CA PHE A 288 -12.28 -11.94 14.00
C PHE A 288 -13.42 -12.73 14.63
N THR A 289 -13.14 -13.84 15.32
CA THR A 289 -14.14 -14.67 16.01
C THR A 289 -14.43 -14.18 17.43
N VAL A 290 -13.56 -13.34 17.99
CA VAL A 290 -13.68 -12.72 19.30
C VAL A 290 -13.56 -11.21 19.17
N TRP A 291 -14.58 -10.49 19.63
CA TRP A 291 -14.62 -9.04 19.61
C TRP A 291 -14.78 -8.52 21.02
N GLU A 292 -13.93 -7.57 21.38
CA GLU A 292 -13.85 -7.01 22.73
C GLU A 292 -14.45 -5.63 22.74
N GLN A 293 -15.19 -5.31 23.80
CA GLN A 293 -15.75 -3.98 23.98
C GLN A 293 -14.62 -2.98 24.29
N THR A 294 -14.53 -1.95 23.48
CA THR A 294 -13.59 -0.84 23.63
C THR A 294 -14.11 0.21 24.62
N PRO A 295 -13.28 1.18 25.06
CA PRO A 295 -13.71 2.23 25.98
C PRO A 295 -14.90 3.06 25.50
N ASP A 296 -15.07 3.20 24.18
CA ASP A 296 -16.19 3.94 23.58
C ASP A 296 -17.49 3.14 23.47
N LYS A 297 -17.50 1.92 24.04
CA LYS A 297 -18.65 1.01 24.16
C LYS A 297 -19.16 0.45 22.83
N PHE A 298 -18.29 0.44 21.82
CA PHE A 298 -18.40 -0.42 20.63
C PHE A 298 -17.39 -1.55 20.72
N TYR A 299 -17.52 -2.53 19.84
CA TYR A 299 -16.69 -3.72 19.85
C TYR A 299 -15.70 -3.71 18.69
N GLU A 300 -14.50 -4.23 18.93
CA GLU A 300 -13.47 -4.41 17.91
C GLU A 300 -12.82 -5.80 18.03
N PRO A 301 -12.35 -6.38 16.92
CA PRO A 301 -11.62 -7.64 16.94
C PRO A 301 -10.25 -7.49 17.62
N THR A 302 -9.87 -8.47 18.44
CA THR A 302 -8.58 -8.50 19.13
C THR A 302 -7.43 -8.49 18.11
N THR A 303 -6.57 -7.48 18.18
CA THR A 303 -5.46 -7.27 17.22
C THR A 303 -4.13 -7.11 17.95
N LEU A 304 -3.16 -7.97 17.65
CA LEU A 304 -1.81 -7.88 18.21
C LEU A 304 -0.88 -7.13 17.24
N LYS A 305 -0.17 -6.13 17.76
CA LYS A 305 0.62 -5.16 16.98
C LYS A 305 2.03 -5.01 17.55
N LYS A 306 2.94 -4.56 16.68
CA LYS A 306 4.30 -4.11 17.02
C LYS A 306 4.55 -2.76 16.36
N GLU A 307 5.41 -1.95 16.94
CA GLU A 307 5.78 -0.66 16.35
C GLU A 307 6.63 -0.82 15.08
N ALA A 308 6.77 0.27 14.32
CA ALA A 308 7.68 0.30 13.18
C ALA A 308 9.11 -0.07 13.63
N ASN A 309 9.80 -0.87 12.83
CA ASN A 309 11.14 -1.39 13.11
C ASN A 309 11.29 -2.41 14.27
N GLU A 310 10.20 -2.93 14.85
CA GLU A 310 10.24 -3.93 15.93
C GLU A 310 10.21 -5.40 15.48
N THR A 311 9.90 -5.65 14.21
CA THR A 311 9.72 -7.01 13.66
C THR A 311 10.83 -7.33 12.67
N THR A 312 11.55 -8.44 12.87
CA THR A 312 12.43 -8.99 11.83
C THR A 312 11.58 -9.65 10.75
N PRO A 313 11.80 -9.35 9.45
CA PRO A 313 11.12 -10.05 8.37
C PRO A 313 11.45 -11.54 8.35
N VAL A 314 10.54 -12.33 7.77
CA VAL A 314 10.86 -13.66 7.29
C VAL A 314 11.35 -13.57 5.84
N TYR A 315 12.26 -14.46 5.46
CA TYR A 315 12.86 -14.43 4.13
C TYR A 315 12.43 -15.67 3.34
N ALA A 316 11.90 -15.46 2.14
CA ALA A 316 11.44 -16.54 1.28
C ALA A 316 11.82 -16.27 -0.18
N TRP A 317 11.94 -17.33 -0.96
CA TRP A 317 12.05 -17.21 -2.42
C TRP A 317 10.76 -16.65 -3.01
N TYR A 318 10.89 -15.62 -3.84
CA TYR A 318 9.76 -15.02 -4.52
C TYR A 318 10.05 -14.75 -6.00
N ASN A 319 9.14 -15.20 -6.85
CA ASN A 319 9.21 -15.05 -8.31
C ASN A 319 8.09 -14.19 -8.89
N GLY A 320 7.40 -13.41 -8.06
CA GLY A 320 6.27 -12.57 -8.47
C GLY A 320 4.90 -13.27 -8.46
N THR A 321 4.85 -14.59 -8.26
CA THR A 321 3.58 -15.35 -8.21
C THR A 321 3.16 -15.73 -6.79
N VAL A 322 1.85 -15.89 -6.58
CA VAL A 322 1.24 -16.00 -5.25
C VAL A 322 0.46 -17.30 -5.13
N LYS A 323 0.77 -18.07 -4.09
CA LYS A 323 -0.07 -19.20 -3.65
C LYS A 323 -1.23 -18.62 -2.84
N ASN A 324 -2.44 -19.03 -3.19
CA ASN A 324 -3.65 -18.59 -2.52
C ASN A 324 -4.54 -19.80 -2.26
N THR A 325 -4.62 -20.20 -0.99
CA THR A 325 -5.49 -21.26 -0.49
C THR A 325 -6.23 -20.75 0.75
N PRO A 326 -7.32 -21.42 1.20
CA PRO A 326 -8.10 -20.94 2.32
C PRO A 326 -7.27 -20.64 3.58
N HIS A 327 -6.23 -21.42 3.86
CA HIS A 327 -5.38 -21.26 5.04
C HIS A 327 -4.02 -20.59 4.78
N PHE A 328 -3.71 -20.20 3.53
CA PHE A 328 -2.41 -19.63 3.20
C PHE A 328 -2.44 -18.69 2.00
N ILE A 329 -1.92 -17.47 2.17
CA ILE A 329 -1.63 -16.55 1.07
C ILE A 329 -0.17 -16.12 1.16
N GLY A 330 0.64 -16.44 0.16
CA GLY A 330 2.05 -16.11 0.24
C GLY A 330 2.88 -16.27 -1.03
N PRO A 331 4.17 -15.92 -0.95
CA PRO A 331 5.06 -15.92 -2.10
C PRO A 331 5.28 -17.35 -2.62
N LYS A 332 5.35 -17.48 -3.94
CA LYS A 332 5.92 -18.66 -4.59
C LYS A 332 7.30 -18.33 -5.12
N GLY A 333 8.13 -19.36 -5.18
CA GLY A 333 9.47 -19.28 -5.70
C GLY A 333 10.30 -20.45 -5.23
N SER A 334 11.44 -20.64 -5.86
CA SER A 334 12.43 -21.58 -5.36
C SER A 334 13.82 -21.19 -5.84
N LYS A 335 14.84 -21.69 -5.15
CA LYS A 335 16.24 -21.58 -5.58
C LYS A 335 16.47 -22.05 -7.03
N LYS A 336 15.70 -23.04 -7.49
CA LYS A 336 15.90 -23.76 -8.76
C LYS A 336 15.22 -23.10 -9.96
N ASP A 337 14.29 -22.17 -9.77
CA ASP A 337 13.49 -21.63 -10.88
C ASP A 337 14.18 -20.52 -11.69
N GLY A 338 15.41 -20.14 -11.31
CA GLY A 338 16.24 -19.17 -12.04
C GLY A 338 15.79 -17.71 -11.92
N LYS A 339 14.51 -17.45 -11.60
CA LYS A 339 13.91 -16.12 -11.54
C LYS A 339 13.66 -15.61 -10.12
N SER A 340 13.62 -16.50 -9.13
CA SER A 340 13.34 -16.13 -7.74
C SER A 340 14.49 -15.35 -7.12
N LYS A 341 14.11 -14.40 -6.26
CA LYS A 341 15.01 -13.77 -5.29
C LYS A 341 14.51 -13.99 -3.87
N ILE A 342 15.44 -14.13 -2.92
CA ILE A 342 15.14 -14.12 -1.49
C ILE A 342 14.68 -12.70 -1.14
N THR A 343 13.44 -12.59 -0.66
CA THR A 343 12.70 -11.34 -0.44
C THR A 343 12.19 -11.30 1.00
N PRO A 344 12.14 -10.12 1.66
CA PRO A 344 11.65 -10.01 3.03
C PRO A 344 10.13 -9.87 3.07
N PHE A 345 9.51 -10.56 4.02
CA PHE A 345 8.07 -10.53 4.25
C PHE A 345 7.76 -10.34 5.73
N LYS A 346 6.61 -9.72 5.99
CA LYS A 346 5.93 -9.75 7.28
C LYS A 346 4.86 -10.85 7.24
N ILE A 347 4.84 -11.68 8.27
CA ILE A 347 3.77 -12.67 8.46
C ILE A 347 2.63 -12.05 9.27
N PHE A 348 1.41 -12.37 8.86
CA PHE A 348 0.20 -12.11 9.61
C PHE A 348 -0.58 -13.40 9.83
N GLN A 349 -1.05 -13.62 11.06
CA GLN A 349 -1.90 -14.74 11.44
C GLN A 349 -3.31 -14.24 11.74
N GLY A 350 -4.29 -14.58 10.91
CA GLY A 350 -5.67 -14.20 11.15
C GLY A 350 -6.53 -15.40 11.46
N LYS A 351 -7.38 -15.27 12.48
CA LYS A 351 -8.43 -16.25 12.80
C LYS A 351 -9.78 -15.71 12.38
N ALA A 352 -10.54 -16.52 11.66
CA ALA A 352 -11.83 -16.15 11.09
C ALA A 352 -12.72 -17.39 10.91
N TYR A 353 -13.93 -17.19 10.40
CA TYR A 353 -14.88 -18.26 10.13
C TYR A 353 -14.72 -18.83 8.72
N TYR A 354 -14.82 -20.15 8.62
CA TYR A 354 -14.77 -20.90 7.37
C TYR A 354 -16.08 -21.66 7.17
N ASN A 355 -16.46 -21.82 5.92
CA ASN A 355 -17.59 -22.65 5.55
C ASN A 355 -17.26 -24.12 5.83
N LYS A 356 -18.05 -24.76 6.68
CA LYS A 356 -17.84 -26.17 7.08
C LYS A 356 -17.87 -27.14 5.89
N GLN A 357 -18.63 -26.84 4.86
CA GLN A 357 -18.83 -27.73 3.71
C GLN A 357 -17.76 -27.53 2.63
N THR A 358 -17.42 -26.28 2.31
CA THR A 358 -16.46 -25.97 1.24
C THR A 358 -15.03 -25.76 1.72
N GLY A 359 -14.83 -25.50 3.01
CA GLY A 359 -13.53 -25.12 3.58
C GLY A 359 -13.08 -23.70 3.21
N GLU A 360 -13.92 -22.92 2.55
CA GLU A 360 -13.58 -21.56 2.11
C GLU A 360 -13.73 -20.55 3.25
N LEU A 361 -12.90 -19.51 3.22
CA LEU A 361 -12.99 -18.39 4.15
C LEU A 361 -14.28 -17.60 3.91
N LEU A 362 -15.02 -17.29 4.98
CA LEU A 362 -16.26 -16.52 4.92
C LEU A 362 -16.00 -15.04 5.22
N SER A 363 -16.62 -14.16 4.43
CA SER A 363 -16.68 -12.73 4.73
C SER A 363 -17.53 -12.43 5.97
N MET A 364 -17.25 -11.32 6.63
CA MET A 364 -18.04 -10.78 7.73
C MET A 364 -18.42 -9.32 7.44
N ASP A 365 -19.69 -9.00 7.64
CA ASP A 365 -20.16 -7.62 7.74
C ASP A 365 -19.93 -7.16 9.17
N PHE A 366 -19.18 -6.07 9.35
CA PHE A 366 -18.74 -5.62 10.66
C PHE A 366 -19.80 -4.83 11.42
N ALA A 367 -20.89 -4.42 10.77
CA ALA A 367 -21.88 -3.53 11.37
C ALA A 367 -22.47 -4.10 12.67
N GLN A 368 -22.99 -5.33 12.62
CA GLN A 368 -23.55 -5.98 13.81
C GLN A 368 -22.46 -6.27 14.86
N PRO A 369 -21.34 -6.95 14.51
CA PRO A 369 -20.26 -7.19 15.46
C PRO A 369 -19.74 -5.92 16.15
N MET A 370 -19.60 -4.79 15.45
CA MET A 370 -19.18 -3.51 16.04
C MET A 370 -20.18 -2.99 17.07
N SER A 371 -21.47 -3.26 16.88
CA SER A 371 -22.55 -2.82 17.76
C SER A 371 -22.62 -3.63 19.06
N ASP A 372 -22.63 -4.96 18.97
CA ASP A 372 -22.95 -5.85 20.09
C ASP A 372 -21.99 -7.03 20.30
N GLY A 373 -20.97 -7.18 19.45
CA GLY A 373 -20.01 -8.27 19.50
C GLY A 373 -20.48 -9.58 18.83
N ASP A 374 -21.66 -9.63 18.21
CA ASP A 374 -22.16 -10.85 17.54
C ASP A 374 -21.49 -11.06 16.19
N THR A 375 -20.36 -11.78 16.23
CA THR A 375 -19.57 -12.13 15.04
C THR A 375 -20.31 -13.07 14.08
N ARG A 376 -21.23 -13.92 14.57
CA ARG A 376 -22.00 -14.84 13.71
C ARG A 376 -23.09 -14.12 12.95
N ALA A 377 -23.73 -13.12 13.56
CA ALA A 377 -24.64 -12.23 12.84
C ALA A 377 -23.92 -11.47 11.72
N GLY A 378 -22.66 -11.06 11.93
CA GLY A 378 -21.82 -10.48 10.88
C GLY A 378 -21.56 -11.43 9.70
N VAL A 379 -21.28 -12.70 9.97
CA VAL A 379 -21.14 -13.74 8.91
C VAL A 379 -22.46 -13.94 8.17
N LEU A 380 -23.59 -13.98 8.90
CA LEU A 380 -24.92 -14.12 8.30
C LEU A 380 -25.26 -12.96 7.36
N SER A 381 -25.04 -11.71 7.81
CA SER A 381 -25.28 -10.51 7.01
C SER A 381 -24.44 -10.50 5.73
N ALA A 382 -23.15 -10.82 5.84
CA ALA A 382 -22.28 -10.94 4.67
C ALA A 382 -22.73 -12.05 3.71
N ALA A 383 -23.10 -13.23 4.23
CA ALA A 383 -23.59 -14.34 3.40
C ALA A 383 -24.87 -13.98 2.63
N LYS A 384 -25.78 -13.22 3.26
CA LYS A 384 -26.99 -12.68 2.60
C LYS A 384 -26.62 -11.67 1.52
N THR A 385 -25.74 -10.72 1.83
CA THR A 385 -25.28 -9.70 0.88
C THR A 385 -24.61 -10.32 -0.35
N LEU A 386 -23.84 -11.38 -0.16
CA LEU A 386 -23.16 -12.12 -1.22
C LEU A 386 -24.06 -13.14 -1.94
N GLY A 387 -25.33 -13.28 -1.54
CA GLY A 387 -26.27 -14.20 -2.19
C GLY A 387 -25.93 -15.68 -2.02
N LEU A 388 -25.27 -16.06 -0.91
CA LEU A 388 -24.94 -17.46 -0.65
C LEU A 388 -26.21 -18.29 -0.38
N LYS A 389 -26.22 -19.55 -0.82
CA LYS A 389 -27.34 -20.48 -0.57
C LYS A 389 -27.40 -20.86 0.91
N ASN A 390 -28.59 -20.80 1.51
CA ASN A 390 -28.85 -21.13 2.93
C ASN A 390 -27.92 -20.37 3.91
N PRO A 391 -27.91 -19.03 3.88
CA PRO A 391 -26.95 -18.23 4.64
C PRO A 391 -27.09 -18.44 6.17
N GLU A 392 -28.30 -18.72 6.66
CA GLU A 392 -28.56 -19.07 8.07
C GLU A 392 -27.78 -20.33 8.49
N LYS A 393 -27.81 -21.37 7.66
CA LYS A 393 -27.08 -22.62 7.91
C LYS A 393 -25.58 -22.38 7.86
N ILE A 394 -25.09 -21.63 6.86
CA ILE A 394 -23.67 -21.29 6.72
C ILE A 394 -23.16 -20.58 7.98
N ALA A 395 -23.84 -19.52 8.43
CA ALA A 395 -23.41 -18.77 9.61
C ALA A 395 -23.46 -19.59 10.90
N LYS A 396 -24.48 -20.45 11.06
CA LYS A 396 -24.61 -21.34 12.22
C LYS A 396 -23.52 -22.41 12.27
N GLU A 397 -23.21 -23.02 11.13
CA GLU A 397 -22.24 -24.12 11.03
C GLU A 397 -20.80 -23.66 10.82
N ALA A 398 -20.57 -22.36 10.61
CA ALA A 398 -19.25 -21.81 10.36
C ALA A 398 -18.26 -22.17 11.47
N VAL A 399 -17.07 -22.63 11.06
CA VAL A 399 -16.02 -23.13 11.95
C VAL A 399 -14.86 -22.11 12.04
N PRO A 400 -14.31 -21.85 13.23
CA PRO A 400 -13.14 -20.98 13.35
C PRO A 400 -11.90 -21.69 12.77
N GLY A 401 -11.04 -20.94 12.08
CA GLY A 401 -9.80 -21.44 11.51
C GLY A 401 -8.77 -20.33 11.33
N TRP A 402 -7.52 -20.72 11.05
CA TRP A 402 -6.40 -19.79 10.85
C TRP A 402 -6.03 -19.68 9.38
N GLN A 403 -5.66 -18.49 8.94
CA GLN A 403 -4.96 -18.27 7.66
C GLN A 403 -3.69 -17.47 7.92
N THR A 404 -2.60 -17.95 7.33
CA THR A 404 -1.31 -17.25 7.31
C THR A 404 -1.19 -16.41 6.05
N ILE A 405 -0.80 -15.14 6.20
CA ILE A 405 -0.63 -14.20 5.08
C ILE A 405 0.76 -13.58 5.10
N TYR A 406 1.37 -13.47 3.92
CA TYR A 406 2.65 -12.79 3.73
C TYR A 406 2.42 -11.41 3.10
N PHE A 407 2.95 -10.38 3.73
CA PHE A 407 3.02 -9.01 3.22
C PHE A 407 4.45 -8.72 2.80
N GLY A 408 4.67 -8.17 1.61
CA GLY A 408 5.99 -7.74 1.18
C GLY A 408 6.47 -6.53 1.98
N SER A 409 7.74 -6.53 2.38
CA SER A 409 8.38 -5.37 3.02
C SER A 409 9.05 -4.51 1.95
N ASN A 410 8.54 -3.30 1.72
CA ASN A 410 8.96 -2.43 0.61
C ASN A 410 9.29 -0.97 1.02
N HIS A 411 9.14 -0.62 2.29
CA HIS A 411 9.46 0.68 2.88
C HIS A 411 10.35 0.48 4.11
N LEU A 412 10.75 1.57 4.79
CA LEU A 412 11.69 1.57 5.91
C LEU A 412 13.13 1.27 5.46
N VAL A 413 13.47 1.75 4.25
CA VAL A 413 14.78 1.50 3.65
C VAL A 413 15.86 2.16 4.49
N THR A 414 16.92 1.42 4.81
CA THR A 414 18.09 1.93 5.53
C THR A 414 19.38 1.70 4.75
N LYS A 415 20.30 2.66 4.86
CA LYS A 415 21.67 2.55 4.33
C LYS A 415 22.64 2.09 5.41
N THR A 416 22.62 2.72 6.58
CA THR A 416 23.62 2.51 7.65
C THR A 416 23.36 1.24 8.46
N LYS A 417 22.09 0.82 8.57
CA LYS A 417 21.69 -0.40 9.29
C LYS A 417 21.39 -1.57 8.34
N ALA A 418 21.83 -1.47 7.08
CA ALA A 418 21.62 -2.54 6.10
C ALA A 418 22.33 -3.83 6.55
N LEU A 419 21.74 -4.98 6.25
CA LEU A 419 22.35 -6.26 6.54
C LEU A 419 23.68 -6.38 5.80
N TYR A 420 24.69 -6.86 6.53
CA TYR A 420 26.02 -7.14 6.02
C TYR A 420 26.36 -8.63 6.13
N CYS A 421 27.55 -9.04 5.69
CA CYS A 421 27.97 -10.43 5.55
C CYS A 421 27.62 -11.29 6.78
N ALA A 422 28.05 -10.86 7.97
CA ALA A 422 27.84 -11.58 9.21
C ALA A 422 26.36 -11.70 9.62
N ASN A 423 25.50 -10.76 9.20
CA ASN A 423 24.07 -10.86 9.51
C ASN A 423 23.40 -12.05 8.83
N CYS A 424 23.96 -12.57 7.72
CA CYS A 424 23.42 -13.71 6.99
C CYS A 424 24.27 -14.98 7.15
N HIS A 425 25.60 -14.83 7.14
CA HIS A 425 26.55 -15.93 7.09
C HIS A 425 27.05 -16.38 8.46
N ALA A 426 26.80 -15.64 9.54
CA ALA A 426 27.09 -16.16 10.88
C ALA A 426 26.19 -17.38 11.20
N PRO A 427 26.59 -18.30 12.10
CA PRO A 427 25.80 -19.47 12.47
C PRO A 427 24.35 -19.16 12.92
N ASN A 428 24.12 -17.97 13.47
CA ASN A 428 22.81 -17.46 13.88
C ASN A 428 22.32 -16.29 12.99
N GLY A 429 22.70 -16.31 11.72
CA GLY A 429 22.29 -15.32 10.73
C GLY A 429 20.77 -15.31 10.48
N VAL A 430 20.29 -14.23 9.87
CA VAL A 430 18.86 -13.99 9.64
C VAL A 430 18.24 -14.90 8.58
N LEU A 431 19.06 -15.55 7.75
CA LEU A 431 18.59 -16.45 6.71
C LEU A 431 18.56 -17.88 7.23
N ASN A 432 17.36 -18.47 7.34
CA ASN A 432 17.24 -19.90 7.52
C ASN A 432 17.51 -20.62 6.18
N PHE A 433 18.78 -20.95 5.93
CA PHE A 433 19.18 -21.61 4.69
C PHE A 433 18.51 -22.98 4.49
N LYS A 434 18.19 -23.70 5.57
CA LYS A 434 17.48 -24.99 5.47
C LYS A 434 16.08 -24.80 4.90
N ASP A 435 15.32 -23.85 5.44
CA ASP A 435 13.97 -23.50 4.94
C ASP A 435 14.00 -22.94 3.52
N LEU A 436 15.11 -22.28 3.13
CA LEU A 436 15.34 -21.80 1.78
C LEU A 436 15.79 -22.90 0.80
N GLY A 437 15.87 -24.16 1.25
CA GLY A 437 16.17 -25.32 0.41
C GLY A 437 17.65 -25.52 0.09
N TYR A 438 18.57 -25.02 0.93
CA TYR A 438 19.98 -25.36 0.85
C TYR A 438 20.27 -26.69 1.54
N SER A 439 21.15 -27.49 0.95
CA SER A 439 21.63 -28.74 1.54
C SER A 439 22.59 -28.47 2.70
N ASP A 440 22.74 -29.42 3.63
CA ASP A 440 23.62 -29.25 4.79
C ASP A 440 25.07 -28.95 4.38
N LYS A 441 25.54 -29.57 3.29
CA LYS A 441 26.85 -29.27 2.68
C LYS A 441 26.98 -27.83 2.19
N GLU A 442 25.92 -27.27 1.61
CA GLU A 442 25.91 -25.87 1.18
C GLU A 442 25.82 -24.93 2.38
N ILE A 443 25.04 -25.29 3.40
CA ILE A 443 24.90 -24.49 4.63
C ILE A 443 26.27 -24.35 5.31
N VAL A 444 27.01 -25.44 5.51
CA VAL A 444 28.37 -25.40 6.08
C VAL A 444 29.28 -24.43 5.33
N LYS A 445 29.21 -24.42 3.99
CA LYS A 445 29.99 -23.48 3.18
C LYS A 445 29.50 -22.05 3.36
N LEU A 446 28.19 -21.84 3.30
CA LEU A 446 27.54 -20.53 3.42
C LEU A 446 27.66 -19.94 4.82
N THR A 447 27.97 -20.73 5.84
CA THR A 447 28.19 -20.24 7.20
C THR A 447 29.66 -20.30 7.65
N SER A 448 30.59 -20.45 6.70
CA SER A 448 32.03 -20.43 7.01
C SER A 448 32.46 -19.03 7.45
N PRO A 449 33.21 -18.89 8.55
CA PRO A 449 33.83 -17.63 8.96
C PRO A 449 34.68 -16.97 7.87
N GLU A 450 35.31 -17.76 6.99
CA GLU A 450 36.10 -17.26 5.87
C GLU A 450 35.32 -16.32 4.94
N LEU A 451 33.99 -16.47 4.86
CA LEU A 451 33.14 -15.64 4.01
C LEU A 451 32.91 -14.22 4.54
N PHE A 452 33.04 -14.01 5.85
CA PHE A 452 32.66 -12.74 6.47
C PHE A 452 33.71 -12.14 7.39
N MET A 453 34.67 -12.91 7.91
CA MET A 453 35.64 -12.42 8.88
C MET A 453 36.55 -11.33 8.30
N GLU A 454 37.10 -11.54 7.11
CA GLU A 454 37.95 -10.54 6.45
C GLU A 454 37.17 -9.25 6.16
N LYS A 455 35.96 -9.38 5.58
CA LYS A 455 35.08 -8.25 5.27
C LYS A 455 34.61 -7.50 6.52
N LEU A 456 34.40 -8.22 7.63
CA LEU A 456 34.02 -7.64 8.91
C LEU A 456 35.19 -6.88 9.53
N ALA A 457 36.40 -7.45 9.48
CA ALA A 457 37.61 -6.79 9.95
C ALA A 457 37.93 -5.53 9.12
N GLN A 458 37.72 -5.57 7.80
CA GLN A 458 37.85 -4.38 6.95
C GLN A 458 36.84 -3.31 7.34
N LYS A 459 35.56 -3.67 7.48
CA LYS A 459 34.50 -2.74 7.87
C LYS A 459 34.78 -2.09 9.24
N GLN A 460 35.26 -2.86 10.21
CA GLN A 460 35.60 -2.35 11.54
C GLN A 460 36.71 -1.29 11.49
N LYS A 461 37.69 -1.42 10.59
CA LYS A 461 38.73 -0.39 10.38
C LYS A 461 38.21 0.89 9.72
N GLU A 462 37.07 0.84 9.02
CA GLU A 462 36.44 2.03 8.42
C GLU A 462 35.53 2.77 9.42
N GLU A 463 35.07 2.07 10.47
CA GLU A 463 34.20 2.62 11.53
C GLU A 463 34.98 3.13 12.76
N TRP A 464 36.26 2.77 12.89
CA TRP A 464 37.21 3.26 13.88
C TRP A 464 38.09 4.37 13.31
#